data_AF-A0A7W2A2N8-F1
#
_entry.id   AF-A0A7W2A2N8-F1
#
_cell.length_a   1.000
_cell.length_b   1.000
_cell.length_c   1.000
_cell.angle_alpha   90.00
_cell.angle_beta   90.00
_cell.angle_gamma   90.00
#
_symmetry.space_group_name_H-M   'P 1'
#
loop_
_entity.id
_entity.type
_entity.pdbx_description
1 polymer ?
#
loop_
_entity_poly.entity_id
_entity_poly.type
_entity_poly.pdbx_seq_one_letter_code
_entity_poly.pdbx_strand_id
1 'polypeptide(L)' 'MTTMTLTTRVPAETNGFFARITEAVRGWMLRMETRAELERLSDRELNDIGLTRADIDAVVNHRA' A
#
# COMPACT_ATOMS: atom_id res chain seq x y z
N MET A 1 8.84 52.39 9.44
CA MET A 1 8.00 51.96 8.30
C MET A 1 8.09 50.44 8.28
N THR A 2 7.13 49.74 8.88
CA THR A 2 7.23 48.29 9.14
C THR A 2 6.55 47.53 8.02
N THR A 3 7.33 46.83 7.20
CA THR A 3 6.82 45.94 6.18
C THR A 3 6.37 44.63 6.82
N MET A 4 5.05 44.40 6.87
CA MET A 4 4.50 43.10 7.22
C MET A 4 4.59 42.18 5.98
N THR A 5 5.60 41.32 5.95
CA THR A 5 5.68 40.19 5.02
C THR A 5 4.60 39.17 5.39
N LEU A 6 3.54 39.10 4.59
CA LEU A 6 2.52 38.07 4.70
C LEU A 6 2.98 36.81 3.93
N THR A 7 3.59 35.86 4.60
CA THR A 7 3.79 34.50 4.07
C THR A 7 2.47 33.75 4.21
N THR A 8 1.67 33.71 3.16
CA THR A 8 0.50 32.83 3.08
C THR A 8 1.02 31.41 2.83
N ARG A 9 1.04 30.59 3.89
CA ARG A 9 1.19 29.14 3.72
C ARG A 9 -0.15 28.63 3.22
N VAL A 10 -0.21 28.24 1.95
CA VAL A 10 -1.40 27.58 1.37
C VAL A 10 -1.62 26.27 2.13
N PRO A 11 -2.70 26.10 2.90
CA PRO A 11 -3.04 24.79 3.44
C PRO A 11 -3.58 23.96 2.27
N ALA A 12 -2.92 22.86 1.94
CA ALA A 12 -3.41 21.91 0.95
C ALA A 12 -4.56 21.08 1.56
N GLU A 13 -5.70 21.71 1.82
CA GLU A 13 -6.85 21.10 2.48
C GLU A 13 -7.74 20.25 1.54
N THR A 14 -7.49 20.31 0.22
CA THR A 14 -8.07 19.41 -0.79
C THR A 14 -7.27 18.12 -1.02
N ASN A 15 -6.06 18.01 -0.47
CA ASN A 15 -5.20 16.84 -0.67
C ASN A 15 -5.66 15.63 0.16
N GLY A 16 -6.47 15.79 1.21
CA GLY A 16 -6.78 14.71 2.15
C GLY A 16 -7.55 13.53 1.54
N PHE A 17 -8.61 13.79 0.77
CA PHE A 17 -9.45 12.73 0.22
C PHE A 17 -8.76 11.97 -0.92
N PHE A 18 -8.22 12.70 -1.90
CA PHE A 18 -7.52 12.10 -3.02
C PHE A 18 -6.21 11.42 -2.57
N ALA A 19 -5.46 11.99 -1.62
CA ALA A 19 -4.27 11.31 -1.09
C ALA A 19 -4.62 10.01 -0.38
N ARG A 20 -5.76 9.93 0.32
CA ARG A 20 -6.20 8.68 0.94
C ARG A 20 -6.62 7.63 -0.08
N ILE A 21 -7.26 8.04 -1.18
CA ILE A 21 -7.58 7.14 -2.29
C ILE A 21 -6.31 6.63 -2.96
N THR A 22 -5.37 7.52 -3.30
CA THR A 22 -4.12 7.09 -3.96
C THR A 22 -3.29 6.18 -3.08
N GLU A 23 -3.24 6.43 -1.76
CA GLU A 23 -2.58 5.55 -0.80
C GLU A 23 -3.27 4.18 -0.70
N ALA A 24 -4.61 4.16 -0.64
CA ALA A 24 -5.36 2.91 -0.63
C ALA A 24 -5.17 2.09 -1.91
N VAL A 25 -5.14 2.75 -3.08
CA VAL A 25 -4.89 2.11 -4.37
C VAL A 25 -3.47 1.55 -4.44
N ARG A 26 -2.46 2.29 -3.97
CA ARG A 26 -1.08 1.79 -3.89
C ARG A 26 -0.96 0.55 -3.01
N GLY A 27 -1.58 0.58 -1.83
CA GLY A 27 -1.63 -0.58 -0.95
C GLY A 27 -2.32 -1.79 -1.59
N TRP A 28 -3.40 -1.55 -2.35
CA TRP A 28 -4.07 -2.62 -3.10
C TRP A 28 -3.23 -3.18 -4.24
N MET A 29 -2.52 -2.33 -5.00
CA MET A 29 -1.63 -2.76 -6.07
C MET A 29 -0.49 -3.63 -5.53
N LEU A 30 0.17 -3.20 -4.46
CA LEU A 30 1.25 -3.97 -3.82
C LEU A 30 0.77 -5.37 -3.38
N ARG A 31 -0.44 -5.44 -2.81
CA ARG A 31 -1.08 -6.69 -2.42
C ARG A 31 -1.34 -7.62 -3.61
N MET A 32 -1.82 -7.05 -4.72
CA MET A 32 -2.13 -7.81 -5.92
C MET A 32 -0.85 -8.31 -6.61
N GLU A 33 0.22 -7.50 -6.61
CA GLU A 33 1.54 -7.89 -7.08
C GLU A 33 2.12 -9.03 -6.22
N THR A 34 2.05 -8.89 -4.89
CA THR A 34 2.48 -9.94 -3.94
C THR A 34 1.70 -11.24 -4.18
N ARG A 35 0.38 -11.15 -4.38
CA ARG A 35 -0.44 -12.31 -4.73
C ARG A 35 0.04 -12.96 -6.02
N ALA A 36 0.22 -12.19 -7.09
CA ALA A 36 0.63 -12.71 -8.38
C ALA A 36 1.99 -13.40 -8.30
N GLU A 37 2.93 -12.83 -7.55
CA GLU A 37 4.25 -13.44 -7.35
C GLU A 37 4.15 -14.77 -6.58
N LEU A 38 3.39 -14.80 -5.47
CA LEU A 38 3.15 -16.03 -4.71
C LEU A 38 2.39 -17.08 -5.51
N GLU A 39 1.45 -16.68 -6.35
CA GLU A 39 0.70 -17.58 -7.24
C GLU A 39 1.58 -18.16 -8.35
N ARG A 40 2.66 -17.48 -8.75
CA ARG A 40 3.62 -17.98 -9.75
C ARG A 40 4.59 -19.02 -9.20
N LEU A 41 4.93 -18.94 -7.91
CA LEU A 41 5.73 -19.97 -7.24
C LEU A 41 4.97 -21.30 -7.27
N SER A 42 5.69 -22.43 -7.30
CA SER A 42 5.13 -23.77 -7.17
C SER A 42 4.83 -24.13 -5.71
N ASP A 43 4.04 -25.17 -5.47
CA ASP A 43 3.68 -25.60 -4.11
C ASP A 43 4.90 -26.00 -3.27
N ARG A 44 5.95 -26.51 -3.93
CA ARG A 44 7.22 -26.82 -3.27
C ARG A 44 7.99 -25.55 -2.88
N GLU A 45 8.06 -24.57 -3.78
CA GLU A 45 8.74 -23.30 -3.49
C GLU A 45 8.03 -22.52 -2.39
N LEU A 46 6.69 -22.57 -2.34
CA LEU A 46 5.92 -22.05 -1.21
C LEU A 46 6.26 -22.80 0.08
N ASN A 47 6.34 -24.13 0.04
CA ASN A 47 6.69 -24.92 1.20
C ASN A 47 8.13 -24.66 1.69
N ASP A 48 9.06 -24.36 0.77
CA ASP A 48 10.45 -24.00 1.10
C ASP A 48 10.53 -22.68 1.89
N ILE A 49 9.59 -21.76 1.69
CA ILE A 49 9.44 -20.53 2.50
C ILE A 49 8.44 -20.69 3.65
N GLY A 50 7.94 -21.91 3.91
CA GLY A 50 7.03 -22.22 5.00
C GLY A 50 5.59 -21.75 4.81
N LEU A 51 5.15 -21.56 3.56
CA LEU A 51 3.78 -21.16 3.22
C LEU A 51 3.04 -22.28 2.48
N THR A 52 1.71 -22.29 2.63
CA THR A 52 0.80 -23.07 1.78
C THR A 52 -0.05 -22.15 0.91
N ARG A 53 -0.74 -22.71 -0.10
CA ARG A 53 -1.67 -21.92 -0.94
C ARG A 53 -2.79 -21.25 -0.14
N ALA A 54 -3.22 -21.86 0.95
CA ALA A 54 -4.23 -21.30 1.83
C ALA A 54 -3.73 -20.04 2.55
N ASP A 55 -2.43 -19.96 2.83
CA ASP A 55 -1.83 -18.85 3.57
C ASP A 55 -1.63 -17.59 2.71
N ILE A 56 -1.60 -17.73 1.39
CA ILE A 56 -1.43 -16.60 0.46
C ILE A 56 -2.49 -15.52 0.74
N ASP A 57 -3.75 -15.90 0.95
CA ASP A 57 -4.80 -14.92 1.22
C ASP A 57 -4.62 -14.20 2.55
N ALA A 58 -4.13 -14.91 3.58
CA ALA A 58 -3.84 -14.32 4.89
C ALA A 58 -2.68 -13.31 4.81
N VAL A 59 -1.60 -13.68 4.12
CA VAL A 59 -0.41 -12.83 3.91
C VAL A 59 -0.77 -11.58 3.09
N VAL A 60 -1.45 -11.75 1.96
CA VAL A 60 -1.86 -10.64 1.09
C VAL A 60 -2.80 -9.68 1.82
N ASN A 61 -3.72 -10.20 2.62
CA ASN A 61 -4.65 -9.37 3.38
C ASN A 61 -4.06 -8.81 4.68
N HIS A 62 -2.80 -9.09 5.02
CA HIS A 62 -2.18 -8.75 6.31
C HIS A 62 -3.09 -9.11 7.50
N ARG A 63 -3.77 -10.25 7.42
CA ARG A 63 -4.54 -10.80 8.54
C ARG A 63 -3.56 -11.63 9.36
N ALA A 64 -2.97 -10.99 10.38
CA ALA A 64 -2.21 -11.68 11.42
C ALA A 64 -3.15 -12.46 12.35
#